data_AF-A0A1Z8P1B4-F1
#
_entry.id   AF-A0A1Z8P1B4-F1
#
_cell.length_a   1.000
_cell.length_b   1.000
_cell.length_c   1.000
_cell.angle_alpha   90.00
_cell.angle_beta   90.00
_cell.angle_gamma   90.00
#
_symmetry.space_group_name_H-M   'P 1'
#
loop_
_entity.id
_entity.type
_entity.pdbx_description
1 polymer ?
#
loop_
_entity_poly.entity_id
_entity_poly.type
_entity_poly.pdbx_seq_one_letter_code
_entity_poly.pdbx_strand_id
1 'polypeptide(L)'
;MRLCSQRNQPLYIKKKGDPDAGIIFVQLNKLDGTNELFTQIRGAEGILNWVPVSDKIRLNDIEVDEYLEKQKVYDPDIWIIEVEDPNDKFCFIEKA
;
A
#
# COMPACT_ATOMS: atom_id res chain seq x y z
N MET A 1 1.92 2.11 -10.85
CA MET A 1 3.17 2.35 -11.61
C MET A 1 3.07 3.56 -12.55
N ARG A 2 2.29 3.52 -13.65
CA ARG A 2 2.27 4.59 -14.68
C ARG A 2 1.95 5.99 -14.14
N LEU A 3 0.92 6.10 -13.30
CA LEU A 3 0.50 7.39 -12.73
C LEU A 3 1.56 8.01 -11.81
N CYS A 4 2.18 7.21 -10.94
CA CYS A 4 3.28 7.68 -10.07
C CYS A 4 4.46 8.19 -10.91
N SER A 5 4.82 7.47 -11.97
CA SER A 5 5.87 7.90 -12.91
C SER A 5 5.54 9.22 -13.59
N GLN A 6 4.29 9.45 -13.98
CA GLN A 6 3.85 10.73 -14.55
C GLN A 6 3.86 11.88 -13.54
N ARG A 7 3.72 11.57 -12.24
CA ARG A 7 3.69 12.54 -11.15
C ARG A 7 5.05 12.73 -10.46
N ASN A 8 6.12 12.13 -11.00
CA ASN A 8 7.45 12.09 -10.37
C ASN A 8 7.40 11.62 -8.90
N GLN A 9 6.57 10.61 -8.62
CA GLN A 9 6.52 9.95 -7.32
C GLN A 9 7.31 8.63 -7.41
N PRO A 10 8.46 8.52 -6.71
CA PRO A 10 9.22 7.28 -6.65
C PRO A 10 8.36 6.15 -6.11
N LEU A 11 8.43 4.98 -6.75
CA LEU A 11 7.82 3.78 -6.20
C LEU A 11 8.62 2.53 -6.51
N TYR A 12 8.50 1.56 -5.60
CA TYR A 12 9.27 0.34 -5.59
C TYR A 12 8.36 -0.85 -5.33
N ILE A 13 8.64 -1.97 -6.00
CA ILE A 13 8.00 -3.25 -5.70
C ILE A 13 8.88 -3.95 -4.66
N LYS A 14 8.51 -3.88 -3.38
CA LYS A 14 9.23 -4.55 -2.29
C LYS A 14 9.04 -6.06 -2.30
N LYS A 15 7.86 -6.51 -2.73
CA LYS A 15 7.56 -7.93 -2.96
C LYS A 15 6.59 -8.10 -4.13
N LYS A 16 6.92 -9.03 -5.02
CA LYS A 16 6.00 -9.52 -6.04
C LYS A 16 5.16 -10.67 -5.44
N GLY A 17 3.87 -10.61 -5.70
CA GLY A 17 2.90 -11.63 -5.37
C GLY A 17 2.41 -12.36 -6.62
N ASP A 18 1.30 -13.08 -6.48
CA ASP A 18 0.62 -13.72 -7.60
C ASP A 18 0.00 -12.66 -8.54
N PRO A 19 0.20 -12.75 -9.87
CA PRO A 19 -0.26 -11.74 -10.82
C PRO A 19 -1.78 -11.70 -11.03
N ASP A 20 -2.50 -12.78 -10.70
CA ASP A 20 -3.92 -12.94 -11.00
C ASP A 20 -4.81 -12.73 -9.76
N ALA A 21 -4.33 -13.12 -8.58
CA ALA A 21 -5.12 -13.18 -7.34
C ALA A 21 -4.46 -12.55 -6.11
N GLY A 22 -3.20 -12.11 -6.18
CA GLY A 22 -2.47 -11.59 -5.01
C GLY A 22 -3.07 -10.31 -4.43
N ILE A 23 -3.25 -10.28 -3.10
CA ILE A 23 -3.66 -9.07 -2.37
C ILE A 23 -2.56 -8.01 -2.46
N ILE A 24 -2.94 -6.74 -2.65
CA ILE A 24 -1.98 -5.64 -2.81
C ILE A 24 -1.95 -4.77 -1.56
N PHE A 25 -0.76 -4.64 -0.97
CA PHE A 25 -0.44 -3.65 0.04
C PHE A 25 0.32 -2.48 -0.58
N VAL A 26 -0.08 -1.26 -0.21
CA VAL A 26 0.58 0.00 -0.60
C VAL A 26 1.06 0.72 0.65
N GLN A 27 2.38 0.80 0.80
CA GLN A 27 3.08 1.58 1.83
C GLN A 27 3.38 2.98 1.27
N LEU A 28 2.81 4.03 1.87
CA LEU A 28 3.18 5.41 1.61
C LEU A 28 4.23 5.83 2.64
N ASN A 29 5.50 5.86 2.23
CA ASN A 29 6.61 6.28 3.07
C ASN A 29 6.72 7.81 3.06
N LYS A 30 6.59 8.45 4.23
CA LYS A 30 6.61 9.92 4.37
C LYS A 30 8.02 10.49 4.45
N LEU A 31 9.05 9.64 4.43
CA LEU A 31 10.47 10.00 4.55
C LEU A 31 10.84 10.72 5.86
N ASP A 32 9.98 10.65 6.88
CA ASP A 32 10.17 11.19 8.23
C ASP A 32 10.16 10.08 9.30
N GLY A 33 10.27 8.81 8.89
CA GLY A 33 10.16 7.63 9.77
C GLY A 33 8.71 7.19 10.04
N THR A 34 7.74 7.84 9.39
CA THR A 34 6.33 7.48 9.47
C THR A 34 5.77 7.05 8.12
N ASN A 35 4.72 6.24 8.18
CA ASN A 35 4.14 5.57 7.03
C ASN A 35 2.62 5.51 7.15
N GLU A 36 1.96 5.42 6.01
CA GLU A 36 0.58 4.94 5.92
C GLU A 36 0.58 3.63 5.14
N LEU A 37 -0.20 2.65 5.59
CA LEU A 37 -0.27 1.35 4.94
C LEU A 37 -1.72 1.03 4.58
N PHE A 38 -1.96 0.75 3.30
CA PHE A 38 -3.27 0.47 2.74
C PHE A 38 -3.33 -0.94 2.15
N THR A 39 -4.52 -1.52 2.15
CA THR A 39 -4.83 -2.77 1.45
C THR A 39 -6.11 -2.63 0.63
N GLN A 40 -6.33 -3.57 -0.28
CA GLN A 40 -7.54 -3.63 -1.10
C GLN A 40 -8.61 -4.50 -0.47
N ILE A 41 -9.83 -3.99 -0.41
CA ILE A 41 -11.02 -4.77 -0.06
C ILE A 41 -12.06 -4.67 -1.19
N ARG A 42 -12.86 -5.72 -1.34
CA ARG A 42 -14.06 -5.68 -2.20
C ARG A 42 -15.26 -5.30 -1.35
N GLY A 43 -15.90 -4.18 -1.69
CA GLY A 43 -17.17 -3.78 -1.09
C GLY A 43 -18.32 -4.71 -1.52
N ALA A 44 -19.49 -4.57 -0.87
CA ALA A 44 -20.67 -5.40 -1.13
C ALA A 44 -21.15 -5.33 -2.60
N GLU A 45 -20.89 -4.21 -3.26
CA GLU A 45 -21.17 -3.90 -4.66
C GLU A 45 -20.08 -4.41 -5.64
N GLY A 46 -19.11 -5.18 -5.15
CA GLY A 46 -18.01 -5.75 -5.94
C GLY A 46 -16.90 -4.76 -6.31
N ILE A 47 -17.01 -3.51 -5.85
CA ILE A 47 -16.04 -2.45 -6.12
C ILE A 47 -14.83 -2.59 -5.21
N LEU A 48 -13.64 -2.39 -5.79
CA LEU A 48 -12.39 -2.32 -5.05
C LEU A 48 -12.26 -0.98 -4.34
N ASN A 49 -12.03 -1.04 -3.04
CA ASN A 49 -11.75 0.10 -2.19
C ASN A 49 -10.39 -0.08 -1.51
N TRP A 50 -9.67 1.03 -1.32
CA TRP A 50 -8.44 1.06 -0.55
C TRP A 50 -8.77 1.49 0.88
N VAL A 51 -8.32 0.70 1.85
CA VAL A 51 -8.57 0.97 3.27
C VAL A 51 -7.26 0.95 4.04
N PRO A 52 -7.10 1.82 5.06
CA PRO A 52 -5.94 1.78 5.93
C PRO A 52 -5.97 0.48 6.73
N VAL A 53 -4.79 -0.11 6.97
CA VAL A 53 -4.66 -1.34 7.77
C VAL A 53 -4.71 -1.08 9.28
N SER A 54 -4.65 0.18 9.69
CA SER A 54 -4.65 0.62 11.07
C SER A 54 -5.53 1.85 11.24
N ASP A 55 -6.17 1.98 12.40
CA ASP A 55 -6.89 3.20 12.79
C ASP A 55 -5.94 4.34 13.18
N LYS A 56 -4.63 4.06 13.31
CA LYS A 56 -3.62 5.10 13.51
C LYS A 56 -3.44 5.90 12.22
N ILE A 57 -3.34 7.22 12.36
CA ILE A 57 -3.06 8.12 11.22
C ILE A 57 -1.74 7.74 10.55
N ARG A 58 -0.71 7.42 11.34
CA ARG A 58 0.59 6.97 10.84
C ARG A 58 1.17 5.85 11.69
N LEU A 59 1.90 4.96 11.03
CA LEU A 59 2.67 3.86 11.60
C LEU A 59 4.15 4.20 11.50
N ASN A 60 4.95 3.77 12.49
CA ASN A 60 6.40 3.80 12.33
C ASN A 60 6.88 2.60 11.50
N ASP A 61 8.16 2.61 11.10
CA ASP A 61 8.75 1.56 10.25
C ASP A 61 8.61 0.15 10.86
N ILE A 62 8.81 0.01 12.18
CA ILE A 62 8.72 -1.28 12.88
C ILE A 62 7.28 -1.82 12.82
N GLU A 63 6.29 -0.97 13.06
CA GLU A 63 4.87 -1.37 13.02
C GLU A 63 4.46 -1.83 11.61
N VAL A 64 4.95 -1.15 10.57
CA VAL A 64 4.71 -1.54 9.17
C VAL A 64 5.34 -2.88 8.87
N ASP A 65 6.62 -3.05 9.22
CA ASP A 65 7.36 -4.28 8.95
C ASP A 65 6.73 -5.46 9.70
N GLU A 66 6.40 -5.32 10.99
CA GLU A 66 5.73 -6.37 11.76
C GLU A 66 4.38 -6.76 11.17
N TYR A 67 3.60 -5.79 10.69
CA TYR A 67 2.32 -6.07 10.04
C TYR A 67 2.53 -6.85 8.74
N LEU A 68 3.42 -6.37 7.86
CA LEU A 68 3.68 -6.99 6.57
C LEU A 68 4.28 -8.39 6.69
N GLU A 69 5.18 -8.62 7.66
CA GLU A 69 5.72 -9.97 7.92
C GLU A 69 4.62 -10.95 8.34
N LYS A 70 3.68 -10.53 9.19
CA LYS A 70 2.51 -11.37 9.52
C LYS A 70 1.68 -11.69 8.28
N GLN A 71 1.43 -10.70 7.42
CA GLN A 71 0.68 -10.92 6.18
C GLN A 71 1.40 -11.87 5.22
N LYS A 72 2.73 -11.77 5.08
CA LYS A 72 3.52 -12.72 4.27
C LYS A 72 3.39 -14.17 4.75
N VAL A 73 3.26 -14.37 6.07
CA VAL A 73 3.05 -15.70 6.65
C VAL A 73 1.64 -16.20 6.38
N TYR A 74 0.63 -15.34 6.47
CA TYR A 74 -0.77 -15.71 6.18
C TYR A 74 -1.01 -15.98 4.70
N ASP A 75 -0.44 -15.14 3.84
CA ASP A 75 -0.57 -15.22 2.38
C ASP A 75 0.79 -14.88 1.74
N PRO A 76 1.55 -15.87 1.27
CA PRO A 76 2.84 -15.65 0.63
C PRO A 76 2.72 -14.96 -0.74
N ASP A 77 1.52 -14.89 -1.32
CA ASP A 77 1.25 -14.41 -2.67
C ASP A 77 0.85 -12.93 -2.72
N ILE A 78 1.04 -12.19 -1.62
CA ILE A 78 0.78 -10.75 -1.58
C ILE A 78 1.80 -9.92 -2.36
N TRP A 79 1.33 -8.80 -2.90
CA TRP A 79 2.15 -7.71 -3.44
C TRP A 79 2.40 -6.66 -2.37
N ILE A 80 3.64 -6.15 -2.32
CA ILE A 80 4.00 -5.01 -1.48
C ILE A 80 4.62 -3.96 -2.37
N ILE A 81 3.95 -2.82 -2.45
CA ILE A 81 4.37 -1.66 -3.22
C ILE A 81 4.65 -0.53 -2.24
N GLU A 82 5.82 0.07 -2.34
CA GLU A 82 6.18 1.26 -1.57
C GLU A 82 6.20 2.47 -2.48
N VAL A 83 5.64 3.58 -2.02
CA VAL A 83 5.64 4.87 -2.69
C VAL A 83 6.24 5.88 -1.73
N GLU A 84 7.23 6.65 -2.19
CA GLU A 84 7.69 7.82 -1.45
C GLU A 84 6.69 8.95 -1.62
N ASP A 85 6.10 9.41 -0.52
CA ASP A 85 5.06 10.45 -0.50
C ASP A 85 5.25 11.45 0.65
N PRO A 86 6.39 12.16 0.72
CA PRO A 86 6.69 13.09 1.81
C PRO A 86 5.75 14.32 1.90
N ASN A 87 4.92 14.56 0.88
CA ASN A 87 4.06 15.74 0.78
C ASN A 87 2.57 15.38 0.66
N ASP A 88 2.17 14.15 1.00
CA ASP A 88 0.77 13.70 0.98
C ASP A 88 0.06 13.93 -0.38
N LYS A 89 0.77 13.65 -1.49
CA LYS A 89 0.26 13.87 -2.86
C LYS A 89 -0.27 12.60 -3.50
N PHE A 90 0.01 11.44 -2.91
CA PHE A 90 -0.48 10.18 -3.44
C PHE A 90 -2.01 10.13 -3.34
N CYS A 91 -2.64 9.64 -4.41
CA CYS A 91 -4.08 9.51 -4.51
C CYS A 91 -4.40 8.21 -5.24
N PHE A 92 -5.16 7.36 -4.56
CA PHE A 92 -5.86 6.25 -5.19
C PHE A 92 -6.96 6.86 -6.05
N ILE A 93 -6.91 6.61 -7.36
CA ILE A 93 -7.78 7.25 -8.37
C ILE A 93 -9.22 7.36 -7.85
N GLU A 94 -9.74 8.58 -7.73
CA GLU A 94 -11.17 8.82 -7.47
C GLU A 94 -11.98 8.18 -8.60
N LYS A 95 -13.04 7.46 -8.22
CA LYS A 95 -14.09 7.14 -9.19
C LYS A 95 -14.60 8.44 -9.79
N ALA A 96 -14.62 8.49 -11.12
CA ALA A 96 -15.48 9.42 -11.85
C ALA A 96 -16.96 9.19 -11.48
#